data_AF-A0A6J5I4U7-F1
#
_entry.id   AF-A0A6J5I4U7-F1
#
_cell.length_a   1.000
_cell.length_b   1.000
_cell.length_c   1.000
_cell.angle_alpha   90.00
_cell.angle_beta   90.00
_cell.angle_gamma   90.00
#
_symmetry.space_group_name_H-M   'P 1'
#
loop_
_entity.id
_entity.type
_entity.pdbx_description
1 polymer ?
#
loop_
_entity_poly.entity_id
_entity_poly.type
_entity_poly.pdbx_seq_one_letter_code
_entity_poly.pdbx_strand_id
1 'polypeptide(L)'
;MPNPKPALSAPRLRRSALVLPLVLLAACAAPTTYRQDVRGIPVKGEPLTTDPPYVLEKLVPLLSITSGCKETPKSVAVALVSKSDDIRANAAGTALISGSAREAWNFEACARTIPMYVTYTFTPDGRTAYKFSAK
;
A
#
# COMPACT_ATOMS: atom_id res chain seq x y z
N MET A 1 -50.56 -55.51 -38.50
CA MET A 1 -50.37 -54.89 -37.16
C MET A 1 -49.20 -53.92 -37.23
N PRO A 2 -49.26 -52.78 -36.52
CA PRO A 2 -48.58 -51.53 -36.89
C PRO A 2 -47.46 -51.09 -35.91
N ASN A 3 -46.72 -50.06 -36.35
CA ASN A 3 -46.00 -49.04 -35.55
C ASN A 3 -44.64 -49.38 -34.89
N PRO A 4 -43.79 -48.39 -34.54
CA PRO A 4 -43.49 -47.10 -35.22
C PRO A 4 -41.96 -46.81 -35.33
N LYS A 5 -41.59 -45.85 -36.18
CA LYS A 5 -40.32 -45.10 -36.07
C LYS A 5 -40.32 -44.28 -34.77
N PRO A 6 -39.22 -44.21 -34.01
CA PRO A 6 -39.07 -43.17 -33.01
C PRO A 6 -38.69 -41.84 -33.68
N ALA A 7 -39.64 -40.90 -33.67
CA ALA A 7 -39.32 -39.48 -33.73
C ALA A 7 -38.74 -39.07 -32.37
N LEU A 8 -37.47 -38.67 -32.35
CA LEU A 8 -36.89 -37.98 -31.20
C LEU A 8 -36.76 -36.50 -31.56
N SER A 9 -37.76 -35.78 -31.08
CA SER A 9 -37.84 -34.34 -30.93
C SER A 9 -36.57 -33.80 -30.27
N ALA A 10 -35.83 -32.97 -30.99
CA ALA A 10 -34.73 -32.19 -30.42
C ALA A 10 -35.29 -31.05 -29.55
N PRO A 11 -34.96 -30.98 -28.24
CA PRO A 11 -35.21 -29.79 -27.46
C PRO A 11 -34.16 -28.74 -27.80
N ARG A 12 -34.65 -27.54 -28.13
CA ARG A 12 -33.88 -26.32 -28.36
C ARG A 12 -32.95 -26.01 -27.17
N LEU A 13 -31.66 -26.29 -27.30
CA LEU A 13 -30.62 -25.68 -26.46
C LEU A 13 -30.07 -24.42 -27.15
N ARG A 14 -30.92 -23.40 -27.27
CA ARG A 14 -30.50 -22.02 -27.55
C ARG A 14 -30.72 -21.21 -26.28
N ARG A 15 -29.72 -21.11 -25.40
CA ARG A 15 -29.66 -20.02 -24.39
C ARG A 15 -28.37 -19.90 -23.56
N SER A 16 -27.34 -20.72 -23.76
CA SER A 16 -26.15 -20.67 -22.88
C SER A 16 -24.92 -19.97 -23.45
N ALA A 17 -24.96 -19.43 -24.68
CA ALA A 17 -23.76 -18.90 -25.33
C ALA A 17 -23.38 -17.45 -24.96
N LEU A 18 -24.22 -16.74 -24.19
CA LEU A 18 -24.03 -15.30 -23.92
C LEU A 18 -23.58 -14.96 -22.48
N VAL A 19 -23.56 -15.93 -21.57
CA VAL A 19 -23.22 -15.67 -20.16
C VAL A 19 -21.71 -15.75 -19.90
N LEU A 20 -20.97 -16.57 -20.65
CA LEU A 20 -19.53 -16.73 -20.48
C LEU A 20 -18.69 -15.45 -20.70
N PRO A 21 -18.90 -14.64 -21.76
CA PRO A 21 -18.02 -13.49 -22.03
C PRO A 21 -18.21 -12.35 -21.01
N LEU A 22 -19.40 -12.22 -20.41
CA LEU A 22 -19.67 -11.18 -19.41
C LEU A 22 -19.00 -11.45 -18.05
N VAL A 23 -18.80 -12.71 -17.67
CA VAL A 23 -18.07 -13.07 -16.44
C VAL A 23 -16.56 -12.86 -16.59
N LEU A 24 -16.02 -13.08 -17.80
CA LEU A 24 -14.59 -12.88 -18.10
C LEU A 24 -14.19 -11.39 -18.10
N LEU A 25 -15.07 -10.47 -18.54
CA LEU A 25 -14.77 -9.03 -18.49
C LEU A 25 -14.82 -8.45 -17.06
N ALA A 26 -15.64 -9.00 -16.16
CA ALA A 26 -15.72 -8.54 -14.78
C ALA A 26 -14.49 -8.92 -13.93
N ALA A 27 -13.75 -9.96 -14.32
CA ALA A 27 -12.53 -10.38 -13.62
C ALA A 27 -11.29 -9.51 -13.94
N CYS A 28 -11.28 -8.80 -15.08
CA CYS A 28 -10.18 -7.91 -15.45
C CYS A 28 -10.36 -6.45 -14.97
N ALA A 29 -11.53 -6.12 -14.44
CA ALA A 29 -11.85 -4.78 -13.96
C ALA A 29 -12.03 -4.70 -12.44
N ALA A 30 -11.64 -5.73 -11.69
CA ALA A 30 -11.44 -5.56 -10.26
C ALA A 30 -10.17 -4.72 -10.09
N PRO A 31 -10.25 -3.44 -9.65
CA PRO A 31 -9.08 -2.83 -9.07
C PRO A 31 -8.72 -3.75 -7.90
N THR A 32 -7.60 -4.45 -8.02
CA THR A 32 -6.90 -4.95 -6.85
C THR A 32 -6.40 -3.70 -6.14
N THR A 33 -7.31 -2.97 -5.48
CA THR A 33 -6.97 -2.12 -4.35
C THR A 33 -6.47 -3.09 -3.31
N TYR A 34 -5.19 -3.44 -3.47
CA TYR A 34 -4.41 -4.24 -2.55
C TYR A 34 -4.38 -3.41 -1.27
N ARG A 35 -5.39 -3.60 -0.40
CA ARG A 35 -5.31 -3.21 1.00
C ARG A 35 -4.29 -4.16 1.62
N GLN A 36 -3.02 -3.85 1.35
CA GLN A 36 -1.87 -4.44 2.01
C GLN A 36 -2.12 -4.14 3.49
N ASP A 37 -2.32 -5.16 4.31
CA ASP A 37 -2.41 -4.96 5.75
C ASP A 37 -1.01 -4.58 6.25
N VAL A 38 -0.73 -3.27 6.24
CA VAL A 38 0.58 -2.73 6.61
C VAL A 38 0.84 -2.84 8.11
N ARG A 39 -0.19 -3.10 8.93
CA ARG A 39 -0.05 -3.23 10.38
C ARG A 39 0.75 -4.46 10.78
N GLY A 40 0.80 -5.46 9.90
CA GLY A 40 1.60 -6.67 10.08
C GLY A 40 3.08 -6.51 9.72
N ILE A 41 3.50 -5.39 9.10
CA ILE A 41 4.89 -5.19 8.68
C ILE A 41 5.72 -4.80 9.93
N PRO A 42 6.70 -5.63 10.33
CA PRO A 42 7.57 -5.30 11.46
C PRO A 42 8.40 -4.05 11.18
N VAL A 43 8.35 -3.08 12.09
CA VAL A 43 9.18 -1.87 12.07
C VAL A 43 10.37 -2.07 13.01
N LYS A 44 11.59 -1.99 12.46
CA LYS A 44 12.85 -2.09 13.19
C LYS A 44 13.43 -0.68 13.38
N GLY A 45 13.79 -0.34 14.61
CA GLY A 45 14.30 0.99 14.99
C GLY A 45 13.24 1.86 15.67
N GLU A 46 13.60 3.11 15.95
CA GLU A 46 12.73 4.07 16.63
C GLU A 46 12.35 5.20 15.65
N PRO A 47 11.15 5.14 15.05
CA PRO A 47 10.68 6.20 14.16
C PRO A 47 10.27 7.44 14.95
N LEU A 48 10.46 8.61 14.35
CA LEU A 48 10.03 9.90 14.89
C LEU A 48 8.50 10.05 14.94
N THR A 49 7.77 9.29 14.11
CA THR A 49 6.30 9.26 14.17
C THR A 49 5.82 8.41 15.34
N THR A 50 4.81 8.91 16.06
CA THR A 50 4.08 8.13 17.07
C THR A 50 3.09 7.13 16.46
N ASP A 51 2.81 7.25 15.16
CA ASP A 51 1.95 6.34 14.39
C ASP A 51 2.73 5.78 13.17
N PRO A 52 3.56 4.73 13.35
CA PRO A 52 4.23 4.05 12.26
C PRO A 52 3.28 3.45 11.20
N PRO A 53 2.13 2.84 11.56
CA PRO A 53 1.14 2.37 10.59
C PRO A 53 0.71 3.45 9.59
N TYR A 54 0.43 4.68 10.04
CA TYR A 54 0.07 5.78 9.14
C TYR A 54 1.13 6.03 8.07
N VAL A 55 2.41 6.02 8.44
CA VAL A 55 3.53 6.19 7.50
C VAL A 55 3.59 5.02 6.51
N LEU A 56 3.45 3.78 6.99
CA LEU A 56 3.45 2.59 6.13
C LEU A 56 2.31 2.59 5.12
N GLU A 57 1.11 3.03 5.51
CA GLU A 57 -0.04 3.17 4.60
C GLU A 57 0.24 4.11 3.43
N LYS A 58 1.17 5.07 3.58
CA LYS A 58 1.59 5.98 2.51
C LYS A 58 2.80 5.47 1.73
N LEU A 59 3.76 4.85 2.42
CA LEU A 59 5.01 4.40 1.81
C LEU A 59 4.88 3.10 1.02
N VAL A 60 4.05 2.15 1.46
CA VAL A 60 3.91 0.85 0.78
C VAL A 60 3.30 1.00 -0.62
N PRO A 61 2.24 1.80 -0.84
CA PRO A 61 1.78 2.09 -2.20
C PRO A 61 2.85 2.79 -3.04
N LEU A 62 3.58 3.75 -2.44
CA LEU A 62 4.65 4.47 -3.13
C LEU A 62 5.79 3.54 -3.54
N LEU A 63 6.16 2.59 -2.68
CA LEU A 63 7.14 1.53 -2.97
C LEU A 63 6.72 0.73 -4.20
N SER A 64 5.47 0.27 -4.25
CA SER A 64 4.95 -0.49 -5.39
C SER A 64 5.03 0.29 -6.70
N ILE A 65 4.64 1.57 -6.67
CA ILE A 65 4.66 2.45 -7.85
C ILE A 65 6.08 2.74 -8.32
N THR A 66 7.00 3.05 -7.41
CA THR A 66 8.32 3.59 -7.75
C THR A 66 9.37 2.51 -7.98
N SER A 67 9.27 1.38 -7.29
CA SER A 67 10.23 0.28 -7.42
C SER A 67 9.71 -0.91 -8.24
N GLY A 68 8.43 -0.89 -8.62
CA GLY A 68 7.73 -2.01 -9.26
C GLY A 68 7.54 -3.24 -8.38
N CYS A 69 7.83 -3.14 -7.07
CA CYS A 69 7.77 -4.28 -6.15
C CYS A 69 6.33 -4.46 -5.66
N LYS A 70 5.68 -5.54 -6.10
CA LYS A 70 4.28 -5.84 -5.74
C LYS A 70 4.15 -6.72 -4.49
N GLU A 71 5.26 -7.25 -3.99
CA GLU A 71 5.29 -8.06 -2.77
C GLU A 71 5.06 -7.18 -1.54
N THR A 72 4.37 -7.73 -0.55
CA THR A 72 4.31 -7.11 0.78
C THR A 72 5.71 -7.14 1.41
N PRO A 73 6.23 -6.00 1.90
CA PRO A 73 7.53 -5.97 2.56
C PRO A 73 7.58 -6.91 3.78
N LYS A 74 8.70 -7.60 3.95
CA LYS A 74 8.91 -8.51 5.08
C LYS A 74 9.18 -7.76 6.38
N SER A 75 9.88 -6.63 6.28
CA SER A 75 10.13 -5.71 7.39
C SER A 75 10.55 -4.35 6.85
N VAL A 76 10.60 -3.35 7.72
CA VAL A 76 11.19 -2.05 7.44
C VAL A 76 12.18 -1.67 8.53
N ALA A 77 13.33 -1.14 8.15
CA ALA A 77 14.31 -0.57 9.08
C ALA A 77 14.34 0.96 8.93
N VAL A 78 14.14 1.66 10.04
CA VAL A 78 14.10 3.13 10.07
C VAL A 78 15.45 3.69 10.49
N ALA A 79 15.92 4.70 9.77
CA ALA A 79 17.14 5.42 10.09
C ALA A 79 16.97 6.93 9.91
N LEU A 80 17.42 7.72 10.88
CA LEU A 80 17.49 9.17 10.75
C LEU A 80 18.56 9.55 9.73
N VAL A 81 18.18 10.30 8.70
CA VAL A 81 19.08 10.74 7.63
C VAL A 81 19.61 12.13 7.90
N SER A 82 18.72 13.04 8.30
CA SER A 82 19.09 14.42 8.60
C SER A 82 18.07 15.04 9.53
N LYS A 83 18.49 16.04 10.27
CA LYS A 83 17.62 16.94 11.03
C LYS A 83 18.12 18.36 10.87
N SER A 84 17.23 19.33 10.98
CA SER A 84 17.62 20.73 11.02
C SER A 84 18.14 21.11 12.41
N ASP A 85 18.98 22.14 12.47
CA ASP A 85 19.58 22.63 13.72
C ASP A 85 18.59 23.43 14.58
N ASP A 86 17.47 23.86 14.00
CA ASP A 86 16.43 24.68 14.61
C ASP A 86 15.24 23.87 15.16
N ILE A 87 15.44 22.58 15.46
CA ILE A 87 14.42 21.77 16.13
C ILE A 87 14.18 22.32 17.54
N ARG A 88 12.94 22.70 17.82
CA ARG A 88 12.51 23.19 19.14
C ARG A 88 11.25 22.45 19.59
N ALA A 89 11.17 22.19 20.88
CA ALA A 89 9.94 21.73 21.53
C ALA A 89 9.16 22.92 22.10
N ASN A 90 7.85 22.74 22.31
CA ASN A 90 7.06 23.67 23.10
C ASN A 90 7.56 23.72 24.56
N ALA A 91 7.11 24.71 25.34
CA ALA A 91 7.51 24.88 26.73
C ALA A 91 7.19 23.65 27.62
N ALA A 92 6.19 22.85 27.24
CA ALA A 92 5.82 21.63 27.94
C ALA A 92 6.67 20.41 27.56
N GLY A 93 7.52 20.51 26.53
CA GLY A 93 8.30 19.39 26.00
C GLY A 93 7.47 18.29 25.33
N THR A 94 6.19 18.53 25.04
CA THR A 94 5.25 17.52 24.56
C THR A 94 5.13 17.45 23.04
N ALA A 95 5.54 18.52 22.34
CA ALA A 95 5.49 18.59 20.88
C ALA A 95 6.67 19.36 20.32
N LEU A 96 7.17 18.93 19.16
CA LEU A 96 8.10 19.69 18.34
C LEU A 96 7.33 20.77 17.58
N ILE A 97 7.85 22.00 17.57
CA ILE A 97 7.16 23.20 17.04
C ILE A 97 7.94 23.96 15.97
N SER A 98 9.17 23.52 15.66
CA SER A 98 9.97 24.08 14.56
C SER A 98 10.98 23.08 14.05
N GLY A 99 11.51 23.35 12.86
CA GLY A 99 12.52 22.53 12.20
C GLY A 99 11.92 21.38 11.39
N SER A 100 12.82 20.53 10.90
CA SER A 100 12.48 19.36 10.08
C SER A 100 13.43 18.21 10.34
N ALA A 101 12.94 16.99 10.09
CA ALA A 101 13.74 15.78 10.13
C ALA A 101 13.43 14.91 8.92
N ARG A 102 14.40 14.15 8.46
CA ARG A 102 14.23 13.19 7.37
C ARG A 102 14.65 11.81 7.85
N GLU A 103 13.78 10.84 7.64
CA GLU A 103 14.06 9.43 7.87
C GLU A 103 14.11 8.67 6.55
N ALA A 104 14.96 7.64 6.52
CA ALA A 104 14.93 6.57 5.55
C ALA A 104 14.19 5.38 6.14
N TRP A 105 13.16 4.93 5.43
CA TRP A 105 12.39 3.73 5.70
C TRP A 105 12.82 2.66 4.70
N ASN A 106 13.72 1.78 5.13
CA ASN A 106 14.39 0.79 4.30
C ASN A 106 13.58 -0.51 4.29
N PHE A 107 12.81 -0.72 3.23
CA PHE A 107 11.94 -1.88 3.08
C PHE A 107 12.72 -3.10 2.60
N GLU A 108 12.60 -4.23 3.30
CA GLU A 108 13.05 -5.54 2.83
C GLU A 108 11.96 -6.17 1.96
N ALA A 109 12.07 -6.06 0.64
CA ALA A 109 11.06 -6.54 -0.31
C ALA A 109 11.69 -6.91 -1.65
N CYS A 110 11.11 -7.86 -2.40
CA CYS A 110 11.61 -8.27 -3.71
C CYS A 110 13.12 -8.62 -3.71
N ALA A 111 13.56 -9.37 -2.69
CA ALA A 111 14.94 -9.80 -2.45
C ALA A 111 15.99 -8.68 -2.32
N ARG A 112 15.58 -7.44 -2.06
CA ARG A 112 16.49 -6.30 -1.86
C ARG A 112 15.99 -5.34 -0.79
N THR A 113 16.83 -4.37 -0.43
CA THR A 113 16.46 -3.24 0.42
C THR A 113 16.12 -2.03 -0.44
N ILE A 114 14.93 -1.47 -0.23
CA ILE A 114 14.42 -0.35 -1.03
C ILE A 114 14.13 0.83 -0.10
N PRO A 115 14.91 1.93 -0.19
CA PRO A 115 14.71 3.08 0.68
C PRO A 115 13.55 3.94 0.18
N MET A 116 12.61 4.21 1.07
CA MET A 116 11.68 5.33 0.95
C MET A 116 12.02 6.38 2.00
N TYR A 117 11.55 7.60 1.83
CA TYR A 117 11.86 8.69 2.75
C TYR A 117 10.61 9.40 3.23
N VAL A 118 10.65 9.76 4.50
CA VAL A 118 9.68 10.66 5.13
C VAL A 118 10.42 11.90 5.58
N THR A 119 9.93 13.07 5.18
CA THR A 119 10.36 14.34 5.76
C THR A 119 9.26 14.87 6.66
N TYR A 120 9.60 15.08 7.92
CA TYR A 120 8.76 15.66 8.96
C TYR A 120 9.06 17.16 9.01
N THR A 121 8.03 18.00 8.95
CA THR A 121 8.15 19.44 9.21
C THR A 121 7.28 19.77 10.42
N PHE A 122 7.90 20.30 11.47
CA PHE A 122 7.23 20.61 12.73
C PHE A 122 6.75 22.05 12.70
N THR A 123 5.47 22.27 12.95
CA THR A 123 4.85 23.60 12.85
C THR A 123 4.59 24.21 14.22
N PRO A 124 4.57 25.56 14.34
CA PRO A 124 4.43 26.24 15.64
C PRO A 124 3.16 25.90 16.44
N ASP A 125 2.12 25.42 15.75
CA ASP A 125 0.87 24.95 16.34
C ASP A 125 0.96 23.51 16.93
N GLY A 126 2.15 22.89 16.91
CA GLY A 126 2.40 21.54 17.40
C GLY A 126 1.99 20.43 16.44
N ARG A 127 1.58 20.77 15.21
CA ARG A 127 1.30 19.78 14.16
C ARG A 127 2.59 19.37 13.46
N THR A 128 2.52 18.22 12.78
CA THR A 128 3.62 17.72 11.94
C THR A 128 3.08 17.52 10.53
N ALA A 129 3.73 18.14 9.55
CA ALA A 129 3.50 17.87 8.14
C ALA A 129 4.44 16.76 7.66
N TYR A 130 3.92 15.89 6.81
CA TYR A 130 4.63 14.74 6.27
C TYR A 130 4.81 14.88 4.77
N LYS A 131 6.03 14.67 4.29
CA LYS A 131 6.32 14.52 2.86
C LYS A 131 6.92 13.15 2.60
N PHE A 132 6.23 12.34 1.80
CA PHE A 132 6.64 11.01 1.41
C PHE A 132 7.33 11.05 0.03
N SER A 133 8.43 10.32 -0.13
CA SER A 133 9.16 10.26 -1.39
C SER A 133 9.88 8.94 -1.57
N ALA A 134 10.02 8.50 -2.82
CA ALA A 134 11.03 7.53 -3.23
C ALA A 134 12.27 8.31 -3.70
N LYS A 135 13.44 7.67 -3.68
CA LYS A 135 14.67 8.27 -4.22
C LYS A 135 14.55 8.55 -5.71
#